data_AF-A0A960D4G0-F1
#
_entry.id   AF-A0A960D4G0-F1
#
_cell.length_a   1.000
_cell.length_b   1.000
_cell.length_c   1.000
_cell.angle_alpha   90.00
_cell.angle_beta   90.00
_cell.angle_gamma   90.00
#
_symmetry.space_group_name_H-M   'P 1'
#
loop_
_entity.id
_entity.type
_entity.pdbx_description
1 polymer ?
#
loop_
_entity_poly.entity_id
_entity_poly.type
_entity_poly.pdbx_seq_one_letter_code
_entity_poly.pdbx_strand_id
1 'polypeptide(L)'
;MSNTYDAIVIGGGHNGLVSAAYLARSGARTVVLESRGALGGAATTEAPWEDAPHLRVTRLSYVMSLMPPTIVRDLSLERHGYKV
;
A
#
# COMPACT_ATOMS: atom_id res chain seq x y z
N MET A 1 23.12 -8.50 -15.02
CA MET A 1 23.28 -7.84 -13.71
C MET A 1 22.55 -8.68 -12.69
N SER A 2 23.17 -9.05 -11.56
CA SER A 2 22.46 -9.76 -10.50
C SER A 2 21.45 -8.81 -9.85
N ASN A 3 20.20 -9.26 -9.70
CA ASN A 3 19.16 -8.48 -9.07
C ASN A 3 19.27 -8.66 -7.55
N THR A 4 20.29 -8.05 -6.96
CA THR A 4 20.53 -8.09 -5.52
C THR A 4 19.59 -7.10 -4.82
N TYR A 5 18.87 -7.58 -3.82
CA TYR A 5 17.99 -6.78 -2.97
C TYR A 5 18.37 -7.05 -1.52
N ASP A 6 18.35 -6.01 -0.69
CA ASP A 6 18.59 -6.12 0.75
C ASP A 6 17.33 -6.58 1.50
N ALA A 7 16.16 -6.32 0.92
CA ALA A 7 14.88 -6.74 1.47
C ALA A 7 13.86 -7.07 0.37
N ILE A 8 13.02 -8.07 0.64
CA ILE A 8 11.89 -8.46 -0.21
C ILE A 8 10.63 -8.34 0.65
N VAL A 9 9.67 -7.54 0.19
CA VAL A 9 8.34 -7.43 0.80
C VAL A 9 7.34 -8.17 -0.07
N ILE A 10 6.62 -9.13 0.53
CA ILE A 10 5.59 -9.91 -0.15
C ILE A 10 4.22 -9.30 0.19
N GLY A 11 3.52 -8.81 -0.84
CA GLY A 11 2.23 -8.13 -0.75
C GLY A 11 2.33 -6.61 -0.92
N GLY A 12 1.60 -6.09 -1.91
CA GLY A 12 1.47 -4.66 -2.26
C GLY A 12 0.31 -3.96 -1.55
N GLY A 13 -0.06 -4.41 -0.35
CA GLY A 13 -1.04 -3.75 0.51
C GLY A 13 -0.43 -2.57 1.28
N HIS A 14 -1.27 -1.73 1.90
CA HIS A 14 -0.81 -0.55 2.66
C HIS A 14 0.29 -0.89 3.69
N ASN A 15 0.16 -1.98 4.44
CA ASN A 15 1.19 -2.41 5.40
C ASN A 15 2.52 -2.74 4.72
N GLY A 16 2.49 -3.55 3.66
CA GLY A 16 3.69 -3.91 2.90
C GLY A 16 4.36 -2.69 2.27
N LEU A 17 3.56 -1.77 1.71
CA LEU A 17 4.08 -0.53 1.12
C LEU A 17 4.70 0.41 2.16
N VAL A 18 4.10 0.53 3.35
CA VAL A 18 4.68 1.29 4.47
C VAL A 18 5.99 0.66 4.92
N SER A 19 6.04 -0.65 5.13
CA SER A 19 7.27 -1.36 5.50
C SER A 19 8.36 -1.17 4.44
N ALA A 20 8.02 -1.34 3.15
CA ALA A 20 8.95 -1.15 2.05
C ALA A 20 9.49 0.29 1.97
N ALA A 21 8.63 1.29 2.22
CA ALA A 21 9.02 2.69 2.22
C ALA A 21 10.02 3.01 3.34
N TYR A 22 9.80 2.46 4.55
CA TYR A 22 10.75 2.65 5.66
C TYR A 22 12.09 1.94 5.41
N LEU A 23 12.09 0.73 4.85
CA LEU A 23 13.32 0.02 4.46
C LEU A 23 14.09 0.79 3.37
N ALA A 24 13.39 1.28 2.35
CA ALA A 24 14.00 2.10 1.31
C ALA A 24 14.56 3.42 1.88
N ARG A 25 13.84 4.05 2.82
CA ARG A 25 14.29 5.27 3.52
C ARG A 25 15.54 5.04 4.36
N SER A 26 15.75 3.83 4.89
CA SER A 26 16.99 3.46 5.58
C SER A 26 18.14 3.06 4.63
N GLY A 27 17.95 3.18 3.31
CA GLY A 27 18.96 2.89 2.29
C GLY A 27 18.94 1.47 1.74
N ALA A 28 18.01 0.61 2.16
CA ALA A 28 17.93 -0.77 1.67
C ALA A 28 17.36 -0.81 0.23
N ARG A 29 18.02 -1.54 -0.67
CA ARG A 29 17.48 -1.86 -2.00
C ARG A 29 16.33 -2.86 -1.84
N THR A 30 15.12 -2.33 -1.70
CA THR A 30 13.90 -3.11 -1.40
C THR A 30 13.10 -3.39 -2.66
N VAL A 31 12.58 -4.62 -2.80
CA VAL A 31 11.59 -4.99 -3.84
C VAL A 31 10.28 -5.39 -3.19
N VAL A 32 9.18 -4.97 -3.80
CA VAL A 32 7.82 -5.37 -3.42
C VAL A 32 7.30 -6.32 -4.49
N LEU A 33 6.82 -7.49 -4.08
CA LEU A 33 6.18 -8.48 -4.96
C LEU A 33 4.71 -8.58 -4.60
N GLU A 34 3.83 -8.22 -5.53
CA GLU A 34 2.38 -8.32 -5.39
C GLU A 34 1.84 -9.32 -6.43
N SER A 35 0.94 -10.20 -6.01
CA SER A 35 0.39 -11.22 -6.91
C SER A 35 -0.67 -10.68 -7.87
N ARG A 36 -1.39 -9.61 -7.47
CA ARG A 36 -2.39 -8.96 -8.32
C ARG A 36 -1.72 -7.97 -9.28
N GLY A 37 -2.44 -7.61 -10.35
CA GLY A 37 -2.04 -6.53 -11.25
C GLY A 37 -2.20 -5.12 -10.68
N ALA A 38 -2.49 -4.97 -9.39
CA ALA A 38 -2.74 -3.69 -8.74
C ALA A 38 -2.30 -3.69 -7.26
N LEU A 39 -1.85 -2.54 -6.79
CA LEU A 39 -1.49 -2.28 -5.40
C LEU A 39 -2.73 -1.98 -4.55
N GLY A 40 -2.53 -1.72 -3.25
CA GLY A 40 -3.55 -1.27 -2.31
C GLY A 40 -3.98 -2.34 -1.32
N GLY A 41 -3.95 -3.61 -1.72
CA GLY A 41 -4.37 -4.74 -0.88
C GLY A 41 -5.75 -4.51 -0.26
N ALA A 42 -5.85 -4.59 1.06
CA ALA A 42 -7.09 -4.35 1.80
C ALA A 42 -7.63 -2.90 1.69
N ALA A 43 -6.81 -1.93 1.26
CA ALA A 43 -7.20 -0.53 1.05
C ALA A 43 -7.70 -0.26 -0.38
N THR A 44 -7.85 -1.30 -1.21
CA THR A 44 -8.43 -1.17 -2.55
C THR A 44 -9.95 -0.98 -2.45
N THR A 45 -10.47 0.02 -3.16
CA THR A 45 -11.90 0.20 -3.41
C THR A 45 -12.29 -0.58 -4.66
N GLU A 46 -13.29 -1.45 -4.55
CA GLU A 46 -13.74 -2.33 -5.64
C GLU A 46 -15.27 -2.29 -5.77
N ALA A 47 -15.78 -2.67 -6.95
CA ALA A 47 -17.20 -2.83 -7.23
C ALA A 47 -17.47 -4.32 -7.50
N PRO A 48 -17.68 -5.14 -6.45
CA PRO A 48 -17.77 -6.59 -6.61
C PRO A 48 -19.11 -7.06 -7.21
N TRP A 49 -20.10 -6.18 -7.33
CA TRP A 49 -21.43 -6.51 -7.86
C TRP A 49 -21.53 -6.08 -9.32
N GLU A 50 -21.58 -7.07 -10.23
CA GLU A 50 -21.69 -6.83 -11.67
C GLU A 50 -22.99 -6.09 -12.05
N ASP A 51 -24.10 -6.42 -11.38
CA ASP A 51 -25.42 -5.78 -11.61
C ASP A 51 -25.54 -4.40 -10.96
N ALA A 52 -24.59 -4.01 -10.11
CA ALA A 52 -24.60 -2.73 -9.39
C ALA A 52 -23.18 -2.11 -9.31
N PRO A 53 -22.55 -1.80 -10.46
CA PRO A 53 -21.13 -1.39 -10.52
C PRO A 53 -20.85 -0.01 -9.90
N HIS A 54 -21.91 0.76 -9.63
CA HIS A 54 -21.83 2.04 -8.94
C HIS A 54 -21.62 1.88 -7.42
N LEU A 55 -21.96 0.72 -6.86
CA LEU A 55 -21.71 0.40 -5.46
C LEU A 55 -20.26 -0.04 -5.29
N ARG A 56 -19.51 0.76 -4.53
CA ARG A 56 -18.09 0.51 -4.27
C ARG A 56 -17.87 0.26 -2.79
N VAL A 57 -17.04 -0.73 -2.50
CA VAL A 57 -16.65 -1.08 -1.14
C VAL A 57 -15.14 -1.28 -1.06
N THR A 58 -14.58 -0.94 0.09
CA THR A 58 -13.22 -1.34 0.42
C THR A 58 -13.22 -2.81 0.81
N ARG A 59 -12.23 -3.60 0.34
CA ARG A 59 -12.18 -5.04 0.64
C ARG A 59 -12.16 -5.35 2.14
N LEU A 60 -11.25 -4.73 2.90
CA LEU A 60 -11.05 -5.07 4.33
C LEU A 60 -10.51 -3.92 5.20
N SER A 61 -10.11 -2.77 4.64
CA SER A 61 -9.48 -1.67 5.38
C SER A 61 -10.41 -0.47 5.60
N TYR A 62 -11.46 -0.65 6.40
CA TYR A 62 -12.36 0.45 6.80
C TYR A 62 -11.71 1.44 7.79
N VAL A 63 -10.51 1.12 8.29
CA VAL A 63 -9.77 1.86 9.32
C VAL A 63 -8.56 2.62 8.79
N MET A 64 -8.48 2.93 7.49
CA MET A 64 -7.38 3.79 7.00
C MET A 64 -7.37 5.17 7.64
N SER A 65 -8.51 5.65 8.14
CA SER A 65 -8.59 6.85 8.99
C SER A 65 -7.79 6.76 10.29
N LEU A 66 -7.41 5.56 10.74
CA LEU A 66 -6.58 5.31 11.92
C LEU A 66 -5.09 5.17 11.59
N MET A 67 -4.65 5.50 10.36
CA MET A 67 -3.23 5.49 10.02
C MET A 67 -2.45 6.37 11.02
N PRO A 68 -1.39 5.84 11.67
CA PRO A 68 -0.60 6.62 12.62
C PRO A 68 -0.12 7.93 12.00
N PRO A 69 -0.38 9.09 12.63
CA PRO A 69 0.04 10.39 12.11
C PRO A 69 1.56 10.50 11.91
N THR A 70 2.34 9.71 12.66
CA THR A 70 3.79 9.59 12.49
C THR A 70 4.15 9.03 11.12
N ILE A 71 3.47 7.97 10.66
CA ILE A 71 3.70 7.36 9.34
C ILE A 71 3.31 8.34 8.23
N VAL A 72 2.18 9.03 8.38
CA VAL A 72 1.73 10.06 7.43
C VAL A 72 2.78 11.14 7.24
N ARG A 73 3.37 11.63 8.34
CA ARG A 73 4.43 12.66 8.30
C ARG A 73 5.77 12.13 7.77
N ASP A 74 6.23 11.01 8.33
CA ASP A 74 7.54 10.41 8.02
C ASP A 74 7.69 10.07 6.54
N LEU A 75 6.63 9.51 5.95
CA LEU A 75 6.59 9.14 4.54
C LEU A 75 5.98 10.26 3.68
N SER A 76 5.60 11.38 4.32
CA SER A 76 4.96 12.53 3.67
C SER A 76 3.82 12.09 2.76
N LEU A 77 2.87 11.31 3.28
CA LEU A 77 1.86 10.67 2.43
C LEU A 77 0.93 11.68 1.74
N GLU A 78 0.71 12.86 2.33
CA GLU A 78 -0.15 13.91 1.76
C GLU A 78 0.37 14.43 0.41
N ARG A 79 1.70 14.64 0.28
CA ARG A 79 2.31 14.99 -1.03
C ARG A 79 2.21 13.85 -2.05
N HIS A 80 1.91 12.64 -1.60
CA HIS A 80 1.64 11.47 -2.44
C HIS A 80 0.13 11.21 -2.63
N GLY A 81 -0.73 12.15 -2.22
CA GLY A 81 -2.17 12.10 -2.47
C GLY A 81 -2.98 11.39 -1.40
N TYR A 82 -2.40 11.04 -0.25
CA TYR A 82 -3.16 10.56 0.90
C TYR A 82 -4.14 11.64 1.39
N LYS A 83 -5.42 11.24 1.50
CA LYS A 83 -6.53 12.07 1.94
C LYS A 83 -7.50 11.17 2.72
N VAL A 84 -8.02 11.67 3.83
CA VAL A 84 -9.09 11.04 4.62
C VAL A 84 -10.15 12.09 4.87
#